data_AF-A0AAW0UG87-F1
#
_entry.id   AF-A0AAW0UG87-F1
#
_cell.length_a   1.000
_cell.length_b   1.000
_cell.length_c   1.000
_cell.angle_alpha   90.00
_cell.angle_beta   90.00
_cell.angle_gamma   90.00
#
_symmetry.space_group_name_H-M   'P 1'
#
loop_
_entity.id
_entity.type
_entity.pdbx_description
1 polymer ?
#
loop_
_entity_poly.entity_id
_entity_poly.type
_entity_poly.pdbx_seq_one_letter_code
_entity_poly.pdbx_strand_id
1 'polypeptide(L)'
;MRRPSAQSLRRREHSPHLNGPQPLSARVTRWPAVGREGVSACVEVWGALAMCKMSEKEGEERAPLIEETAHLLNPFVHRLELNTAYDKFKLVFMSVVVLPVRVVGIVVCLLVAYVLASAGLWGLSREDLSARPLSGWRRVSQPYASWDLLVDTENTDPGRLWSCEENGKKIRWYMGLMGRMMMRCYGFHWIKMKGRRATKAEAPILIVGPHSSFFDAVAVFWSNVPCLVNRIENLQLPLFGKYIDYTQPVYVWREDPNSRQNTIQEIKERASSEEEWPQIMVFPEGTCTNRSCLITFKPGAFYPGVPVQPVLIRYNNRTDSFTWTWDGPGALKMLWVTLCQFHNYCELEYLPVYTPSEEEKQDAKLFANNVRQVMADALGVPVADYTYDDCRLMHKAKLKNLPCETGLIEFLKLRQRFGLNLKNVEEELLNHYADIATSDGQINFSDFAKYLGMPESEPALIDLFKLYDKDNTGTLDFRKYLMGYYQYCKPANTEETLKWGFKLLDHEGKGQVFLEDAIEALQTSLDITPEEVTRIFKQADQNDKGYITYEDFEAHAKRKPEYAKIFLLFQESLKQGTRPRTGHLPPPGKKKAD
;
A
#
# COMPACT_ATOMS: atom_id res chain seq x y z
N MET A 1 10.51 -35.13 -62.54
CA MET A 1 11.59 -36.11 -62.82
C MET A 1 12.66 -35.88 -61.75
N ARG A 2 13.10 -36.78 -60.88
CA ARG A 2 13.13 -38.25 -60.83
C ARG A 2 12.93 -38.69 -59.36
N ARG A 3 12.06 -39.67 -59.13
CA ARG A 3 12.31 -40.71 -58.10
C ARG A 3 13.21 -41.79 -58.74
N PRO A 4 13.73 -42.77 -57.99
CA PRO A 4 12.97 -44.02 -57.83
C PRO A 4 13.16 -44.70 -56.45
N SER A 5 12.11 -45.34 -55.91
CA SER A 5 11.93 -46.82 -55.76
C SER A 5 12.45 -47.33 -54.42
N ALA A 6 11.89 -48.30 -53.70
CA ALA A 6 10.87 -49.35 -53.86
C ALA A 6 10.71 -49.93 -52.40
N GLN A 7 9.75 -50.74 -51.96
CA GLN A 7 8.92 -51.77 -52.58
C GLN A 7 7.86 -52.21 -51.54
N SER A 8 6.75 -52.68 -52.09
CA SER A 8 5.63 -53.42 -51.49
C SER A 8 5.99 -54.55 -50.52
N LEU A 9 5.05 -54.91 -49.63
CA LEU A 9 4.50 -56.28 -49.56
C LEU A 9 3.23 -56.37 -48.69
N ARG A 10 2.19 -57.00 -49.25
CA ARG A 10 0.95 -57.46 -48.58
C ARG A 10 1.14 -58.88 -48.03
N ARG A 11 0.50 -59.19 -46.89
CA ARG A 11 -0.05 -60.50 -46.43
C ARG A 11 -1.01 -60.18 -45.27
N ARG A 12 -2.35 -60.37 -45.33
CA ARG A 12 -3.14 -61.60 -45.05
C ARG A 12 -2.49 -62.46 -43.95
N GLU A 13 -3.06 -62.64 -42.75
CA GLU A 13 -4.33 -63.30 -42.45
C GLU A 13 -4.70 -63.20 -40.93
N HIS A 14 -5.95 -63.57 -40.63
CA HIS A 14 -6.54 -63.98 -39.34
C HIS A 14 -7.08 -62.94 -38.32
N SER A 15 -8.42 -62.83 -38.28
CA SER A 15 -9.22 -62.53 -37.08
C SER A 15 -9.33 -63.77 -36.17
N PRO A 16 -9.74 -63.60 -34.90
CA PRO A 16 -11.17 -63.81 -34.63
C PRO A 16 -11.83 -62.80 -33.68
N HIS A 17 -13.12 -62.62 -33.95
CA HIS A 17 -14.24 -62.14 -33.15
C HIS A 17 -14.04 -61.81 -31.66
N LEU A 18 -14.64 -60.69 -31.23
CA LEU A 18 -15.74 -60.67 -30.25
C LEU A 18 -16.61 -59.41 -30.41
N ASN A 19 -17.92 -59.62 -30.41
CA ASN A 19 -18.98 -58.70 -30.76
C ASN A 19 -19.34 -57.71 -29.64
N GLY A 20 -19.68 -56.47 -30.01
CA GLY A 20 -20.54 -55.58 -29.23
C GLY A 20 -21.54 -54.91 -30.19
N PRO A 21 -22.86 -54.99 -29.96
CA PRO A 21 -23.85 -54.42 -30.87
C PRO A 21 -24.21 -52.97 -30.51
N GLN A 22 -24.46 -52.15 -31.53
CA GLN A 22 -25.19 -50.87 -31.42
C GLN A 22 -26.73 -51.08 -31.60
N PRO A 23 -27.58 -50.05 -31.75
CA PRO A 23 -28.65 -49.72 -30.81
C PRO A 23 -30.05 -50.01 -31.39
N LEU A 24 -31.10 -49.97 -30.54
CA LEU A 24 -32.48 -50.06 -31.03
C LEU A 24 -33.40 -49.03 -30.38
N SER A 25 -34.14 -48.37 -31.27
CA SER A 25 -35.28 -47.48 -31.06
C SER A 25 -36.55 -48.23 -30.64
N ALA A 26 -37.42 -47.59 -29.84
CA ALA A 26 -38.88 -47.77 -29.88
C ALA A 26 -39.53 -46.58 -29.15
N ARG A 27 -40.28 -45.69 -29.82
CA ARG A 27 -41.71 -45.71 -30.20
C ARG A 27 -42.71 -45.53 -29.04
N VAL A 28 -43.55 -44.52 -29.27
CA VAL A 28 -44.63 -43.91 -28.48
C VAL A 28 -45.91 -44.76 -28.50
N THR A 29 -46.63 -44.81 -27.37
CA THR A 29 -48.08 -45.07 -27.31
C THR A 29 -48.76 -44.26 -26.19
N ARG A 30 -50.02 -43.85 -26.44
CA ARG A 30 -50.83 -42.82 -25.75
C ARG A 30 -51.70 -43.33 -24.58
N TRP A 31 -51.85 -42.47 -23.54
CA TRP A 31 -53.03 -41.99 -22.75
C TRP A 31 -54.01 -43.00 -22.07
N PRO A 32 -54.52 -42.67 -20.85
CA PRO A 32 -55.72 -41.82 -20.73
C PRO A 32 -55.68 -40.72 -19.65
N ALA A 33 -56.56 -39.72 -19.84
CA ALA A 33 -56.76 -38.54 -19.02
C ALA A 33 -57.81 -38.75 -17.92
N VAL A 34 -57.54 -38.28 -16.69
CA VAL A 34 -58.46 -37.84 -15.62
C VAL A 34 -57.57 -37.07 -14.62
N GLY A 35 -57.83 -35.91 -14.01
CA GLY A 35 -58.92 -34.94 -13.96
C GLY A 35 -58.39 -33.75 -13.12
N ARG A 36 -58.95 -32.56 -13.36
CA ARG A 36 -58.73 -31.25 -12.68
C ARG A 36 -58.75 -31.40 -11.15
N GLU A 37 -57.97 -30.71 -10.32
CA GLU A 37 -57.91 -29.25 -10.13
C GLU A 37 -56.80 -28.95 -9.09
N GLY A 38 -56.06 -27.84 -9.21
CA GLY A 38 -55.34 -27.27 -8.06
C GLY A 38 -53.82 -27.18 -8.08
N VAL A 39 -53.15 -26.98 -9.23
CA VAL A 39 -51.77 -26.45 -9.25
C VAL A 39 -51.58 -25.54 -10.47
N SER A 40 -52.11 -24.32 -10.41
CA SER A 40 -51.83 -23.28 -11.41
C SER A 40 -51.80 -21.90 -10.76
N ALA A 41 -50.86 -21.73 -9.82
CA ALA A 41 -50.37 -20.43 -9.35
C ALA A 41 -48.96 -20.56 -8.70
N CYS A 42 -48.11 -21.46 -9.19
CA CYS A 42 -46.75 -21.70 -8.66
C CYS A 42 -45.62 -21.66 -9.71
N VAL A 43 -45.87 -21.18 -10.93
CA VAL A 43 -44.82 -21.16 -11.99
C VAL A 43 -44.49 -19.74 -12.50
N GLU A 44 -45.14 -18.69 -11.99
CA GLU A 44 -44.83 -17.29 -12.40
C GLU A 44 -44.13 -16.43 -11.33
N VAL A 45 -43.66 -17.00 -10.22
CA VAL A 45 -42.89 -16.24 -9.20
C VAL A 45 -41.43 -16.74 -9.06
N TRP A 46 -41.06 -17.82 -9.74
CA TRP A 46 -39.68 -18.35 -9.76
C TRP A 46 -38.90 -17.97 -11.03
N GLY A 47 -39.27 -16.86 -11.68
CA GLY A 47 -38.55 -16.26 -12.81
C GLY A 47 -37.78 -14.98 -12.48
N ALA A 48 -38.03 -14.34 -11.33
CA ALA A 48 -37.50 -13.01 -11.00
C ALA A 48 -36.36 -13.01 -9.95
N LEU A 49 -36.08 -14.15 -9.30
CA LEU A 49 -34.94 -14.30 -8.36
C LEU A 49 -33.73 -15.05 -8.97
N ALA A 50 -33.81 -15.42 -10.24
CA ALA A 50 -32.71 -16.00 -11.02
C ALA A 50 -32.03 -14.98 -11.97
N MET A 51 -32.29 -13.68 -11.79
CA MET A 51 -31.65 -12.56 -12.51
C MET A 51 -30.57 -11.90 -11.65
N CYS A 52 -29.64 -12.71 -11.15
CA CYS A 52 -28.28 -12.26 -10.86
C CYS A 52 -27.31 -13.44 -11.03
N LYS A 53 -27.56 -14.27 -12.05
CA LYS A 53 -26.57 -15.17 -12.60
C LYS A 53 -25.69 -14.32 -13.50
N MET A 54 -24.49 -14.07 -13.01
CA MET A 54 -23.40 -13.44 -13.73
C MET A 54 -23.34 -14.00 -15.16
N SER A 55 -23.24 -13.07 -16.11
CA SER A 55 -22.91 -13.32 -17.50
C SER A 55 -21.65 -14.17 -17.61
N GLU A 56 -21.81 -15.47 -17.81
CA GLU A 56 -20.80 -16.32 -18.45
C GLU A 56 -20.69 -15.87 -19.91
N LYS A 57 -19.77 -14.93 -20.17
CA LYS A 57 -19.09 -14.86 -21.46
C LYS A 57 -17.84 -15.70 -21.32
N GLU A 58 -17.90 -16.88 -21.93
CA GLU A 58 -16.74 -17.71 -22.23
C GLU A 58 -15.72 -16.88 -23.02
N GLY A 59 -14.47 -16.89 -22.55
CA GLY A 59 -13.36 -16.15 -23.13
C GLY A 59 -12.56 -15.33 -22.12
N GLU A 60 -12.38 -15.82 -20.90
CA GLU A 60 -11.48 -15.21 -19.92
C GLU A 60 -10.37 -16.21 -19.61
N GLU A 61 -9.21 -15.93 -20.16
CA GLU A 61 -7.94 -16.56 -19.86
C GLU A 61 -7.82 -16.66 -18.33
N ARG A 62 -7.81 -17.88 -17.79
CA ARG A 62 -7.55 -18.10 -16.36
C ARG A 62 -6.22 -17.43 -16.03
N ALA A 63 -6.27 -16.26 -15.41
CA ALA A 63 -5.12 -15.72 -14.72
C ALA A 63 -4.62 -16.83 -13.78
N PRO A 64 -3.37 -17.29 -13.94
CA PRO A 64 -2.88 -18.39 -13.14
C PRO A 64 -3.01 -18.01 -11.67
N LEU A 65 -3.57 -18.93 -10.88
CA LEU A 65 -3.43 -18.93 -9.43
C LEU A 65 -1.93 -18.78 -9.18
N ILE A 66 -1.51 -17.60 -8.71
CA ILE A 66 -0.11 -17.31 -8.44
C ILE A 66 0.35 -18.32 -7.40
N GLU A 67 1.11 -19.28 -7.89
CA GLU A 67 1.79 -20.33 -7.18
C GLU A 67 2.79 -19.69 -6.21
N GLU A 68 2.72 -20.16 -4.97
CA GLU A 68 3.72 -20.18 -3.90
C GLU A 68 4.86 -19.14 -3.92
N THR A 69 4.82 -18.25 -2.91
CA THR A 69 6.01 -17.59 -2.34
C THR A 69 7.01 -17.05 -3.37
N ALA A 70 6.58 -16.17 -4.26
CA ALA A 70 7.50 -15.10 -4.68
C ALA A 70 7.96 -14.44 -3.38
N HIS A 71 9.24 -14.59 -3.01
CA HIS A 71 9.82 -13.91 -1.86
C HIS A 71 9.35 -12.47 -1.93
N LEU A 72 8.43 -12.11 -1.04
CA LEU A 72 7.78 -10.80 -1.04
C LEU A 72 8.89 -9.79 -0.83
N LEU A 73 9.35 -9.16 -1.91
CA LEU A 73 10.47 -8.26 -1.85
C LEU A 73 10.02 -7.08 -0.99
N ASN A 74 10.56 -6.98 0.21
CA ASN A 74 10.13 -5.98 1.17
C ASN A 74 11.03 -4.74 1.04
N PRO A 75 10.59 -3.66 0.36
CA PRO A 75 11.42 -2.46 0.18
C PRO A 75 11.53 -1.62 1.45
N PHE A 76 10.81 -1.96 2.52
CA PHE A 76 10.70 -1.16 3.73
C PHE A 76 11.49 -1.71 4.91
N VAL A 77 12.25 -2.78 4.68
CA VAL A 77 13.13 -3.39 5.67
C VAL A 77 14.59 -3.10 5.32
N HIS A 78 15.34 -2.63 6.30
CA HIS A 78 16.78 -2.49 6.22
C HIS A 78 17.44 -3.03 7.48
N ARG A 79 18.52 -3.78 7.29
CA ARG A 79 19.36 -4.27 8.38
C ARG A 79 20.77 -3.78 8.11
N LEU A 80 21.26 -2.92 9.00
CA LEU A 80 22.64 -2.46 8.93
C LEU A 80 23.56 -3.59 9.36
N GLU A 81 24.22 -4.20 8.40
CA GLU A 81 25.17 -5.29 8.61
C GLU A 81 26.58 -4.74 8.91
N LEU A 82 26.99 -4.85 10.17
CA LEU A 82 28.37 -4.61 10.63
C LEU A 82 28.99 -5.94 11.03
N ASN A 83 29.11 -6.84 10.05
CA ASN A 83 29.38 -8.26 10.32
C ASN A 83 30.83 -8.54 10.68
N THR A 84 31.78 -7.70 10.25
CA THR A 84 33.21 -7.93 10.52
C THR A 84 33.70 -7.15 11.75
N ALA A 85 34.66 -7.72 12.50
CA ALA A 85 35.35 -7.01 13.56
C ALA A 85 36.04 -5.74 13.04
N TYR A 86 36.51 -5.78 11.79
CA TYR A 86 37.08 -4.63 11.09
C TYR A 86 36.05 -3.50 10.94
N ASP A 87 34.81 -3.77 10.51
CA ASP A 87 33.79 -2.73 10.33
C ASP A 87 33.42 -2.07 11.65
N LYS A 88 33.33 -2.86 12.73
CA LYS A 88 33.09 -2.36 14.09
C LYS A 88 34.24 -1.49 14.58
N PHE A 89 35.49 -1.96 14.44
CA PHE A 89 36.68 -1.21 14.83
C PHE A 89 36.82 0.09 14.01
N LYS A 90 36.64 0.00 12.68
CA LYS A 90 36.64 1.15 11.77
C LYS A 90 35.58 2.17 12.18
N LEU A 91 34.36 1.74 12.49
CA LEU A 91 33.30 2.63 12.93
C LEU A 91 33.67 3.34 14.24
N VAL A 92 34.17 2.62 15.24
CA VAL A 92 34.63 3.21 16.52
C VAL A 92 35.75 4.21 16.28
N PHE A 93 36.77 3.84 15.51
CA PHE A 93 37.89 4.71 15.18
C PHE A 93 37.44 5.99 14.44
N MET A 94 36.62 5.84 13.41
CA MET A 94 36.10 6.98 12.62
C MET A 94 35.15 7.85 13.44
N SER A 95 34.48 7.31 14.46
CA SER A 95 33.66 8.08 15.40
C SER A 95 34.48 9.01 16.27
N VAL A 96 35.72 8.66 16.58
CA VAL A 96 36.63 9.51 17.36
C VAL A 96 37.37 10.49 16.47
N VAL A 97 37.80 10.06 15.28
CA VAL A 97 38.70 10.86 14.43
C VAL A 97 37.97 11.74 13.43
N VAL A 98 36.98 11.19 12.70
CA VAL A 98 36.38 11.85 11.53
C VAL A 98 35.06 12.53 11.89
N LEU A 99 34.23 11.88 12.69
CA LEU A 99 32.90 12.38 13.06
C LEU A 99 32.95 13.77 13.71
N PRO A 100 33.80 14.07 14.71
CA PRO A 100 33.78 15.38 15.36
C PRO A 100 34.11 16.51 14.39
N VAL A 101 35.11 16.31 13.52
CA VAL A 101 35.50 17.27 12.48
C VAL A 101 34.35 17.53 11.51
N ARG A 102 33.66 16.48 11.07
CA ARG A 102 32.51 16.59 10.18
C ARG A 102 31.32 17.29 10.82
N VAL A 103 31.01 16.97 12.08
CA VAL A 103 29.92 17.62 12.82
C VAL A 103 30.18 19.11 12.96
N VAL A 104 31.40 19.50 13.35
CA VAL A 104 31.78 20.93 13.41
C VAL A 104 31.62 21.59 12.04
N GLY A 105 32.12 20.96 10.97
CA GLY A 105 31.98 21.47 9.62
C GLY A 105 30.52 21.63 9.17
N ILE A 106 29.66 20.65 9.46
CA ILE A 106 28.22 20.69 9.16
C ILE A 106 27.56 21.83 9.93
N VAL A 107 27.79 21.94 11.24
CA VAL A 107 27.19 22.99 12.07
C VAL A 107 27.59 24.38 11.58
N VAL A 108 28.87 24.58 11.24
CA VAL A 108 29.35 25.85 10.66
C VAL A 108 28.65 26.15 9.33
N CYS A 109 28.56 25.17 8.42
CA CYS A 109 27.88 25.34 7.14
C CYS A 109 26.40 25.70 7.33
N LEU A 110 25.70 25.02 8.26
CA LEU A 110 24.29 25.27 8.56
C LEU A 110 24.05 26.65 9.18
N LEU A 111 24.93 27.09 10.11
CA LEU A 111 24.84 28.43 10.69
C LEU A 111 25.02 29.51 9.63
N VAL A 112 25.99 29.34 8.74
CA VAL A 112 26.22 30.29 7.63
C VAL A 112 25.02 30.29 6.67
N ALA A 113 24.54 29.10 6.26
CA ALA A 113 23.36 28.98 5.40
C ALA A 113 22.11 29.60 6.05
N TYR A 114 21.93 29.44 7.36
CA TYR A 114 20.83 30.03 8.11
C TYR A 114 20.88 31.56 8.13
N VAL A 115 22.06 32.15 8.37
CA VAL A 115 22.24 33.61 8.35
C VAL A 115 21.95 34.17 6.96
N LEU A 116 22.48 33.51 5.92
CA LEU A 116 22.27 33.92 4.53
C LEU A 116 20.80 33.80 4.10
N ALA A 117 20.14 32.70 4.43
CA ALA A 117 18.71 32.52 4.18
C ALA A 117 17.86 33.53 4.95
N SER A 118 18.23 33.84 6.20
CA SER A 118 17.54 34.87 7.00
C SER A 118 17.66 36.26 6.40
N ALA A 119 18.85 36.62 5.87
CA ALA A 119 19.05 37.85 5.14
C ALA A 119 18.25 37.88 3.81
N GLY A 120 18.25 36.76 3.06
CA GLY A 120 17.51 36.61 1.81
C GLY A 120 15.99 36.73 1.99
N LEU A 121 15.47 36.24 3.11
CA LEU A 121 14.06 36.27 3.48
C LEU A 121 13.65 37.54 4.25
N TRP A 122 14.57 38.48 4.49
CA TRP A 122 14.28 39.67 5.27
C TRP A 122 13.14 40.49 4.64
N GLY A 123 12.03 40.66 5.38
CA GLY A 123 10.86 41.40 4.89
C GLY A 123 10.00 40.67 3.86
N LEU A 124 10.09 39.33 3.78
CA LEU A 124 9.15 38.49 3.02
C LEU A 124 8.32 37.62 3.96
N SER A 125 7.01 37.57 3.71
CA SER A 125 6.13 36.58 4.32
C SER A 125 6.18 35.25 3.54
N ARG A 126 5.60 34.19 4.10
CA ARG A 126 5.47 32.91 3.37
C ARG A 126 4.51 32.99 2.20
N GLU A 127 3.45 33.79 2.34
CA GLU A 127 2.47 34.05 1.28
C GLU A 127 3.15 34.72 0.08
N ASP A 128 4.10 35.64 0.32
CA ASP A 128 4.90 36.25 -0.74
C ASP A 128 5.77 35.22 -1.48
N LEU A 129 6.33 34.24 -0.76
CA LEU A 129 7.19 33.20 -1.33
C LEU A 129 6.42 32.19 -2.18
N SER A 130 5.16 31.91 -1.85
CA SER A 130 4.27 31.07 -2.64
C SER A 130 3.65 31.80 -3.82
N ALA A 131 3.44 33.12 -3.72
CA ALA A 131 2.75 33.89 -4.74
C ALA A 131 3.60 34.21 -5.98
N ARG A 132 4.92 34.42 -5.82
CA ARG A 132 5.81 34.83 -6.92
C ARG A 132 7.24 34.31 -6.74
N PRO A 133 8.01 34.10 -7.82
CA PRO A 133 9.41 33.71 -7.71
C PRO A 133 10.23 34.84 -7.09
N LEU A 134 11.29 34.48 -6.34
CA LEU A 134 12.26 35.46 -5.88
C LEU A 134 12.88 36.18 -7.08
N SER A 135 13.11 37.49 -6.94
CA SER A 135 13.63 38.35 -8.00
C SER A 135 14.90 39.10 -7.56
N GLY A 136 15.61 39.67 -8.54
CA GLY A 136 16.82 40.46 -8.30
C GLY A 136 17.93 39.68 -7.59
N TRP A 137 18.60 40.32 -6.63
CA TRP A 137 19.72 39.71 -5.91
C TRP A 137 19.31 38.46 -5.11
N ARG A 138 18.07 38.40 -4.59
CA ARG A 138 17.54 37.26 -3.82
C ARG A 138 17.46 36.00 -4.67
N ARG A 139 17.11 36.14 -5.95
CA ARG A 139 17.13 35.04 -6.92
C ARG A 139 18.55 34.59 -7.17
N VAL A 140 19.45 35.54 -7.40
CA VAL A 140 20.85 35.27 -7.72
C VAL A 140 21.61 34.65 -6.55
N SER A 141 21.20 34.95 -5.31
CA SER A 141 21.77 34.38 -4.09
C SER A 141 21.10 33.07 -3.64
N GLN A 142 20.06 32.59 -4.32
CA GLN A 142 19.62 31.21 -4.13
C GLN A 142 20.80 30.30 -4.46
N PRO A 143 21.05 29.24 -3.67
CA PRO A 143 22.26 28.45 -3.78
C PRO A 143 22.26 27.65 -5.08
N TYR A 144 22.64 28.27 -6.19
CA TYR A 144 22.86 27.60 -7.45
C TYR A 144 24.17 26.81 -7.35
N ALA A 145 24.09 25.54 -6.97
CA ALA A 145 25.16 24.60 -7.24
C ALA A 145 25.05 24.13 -8.69
N SER A 146 25.28 25.05 -9.63
CA SER A 146 25.52 24.70 -11.03
C SER A 146 27.00 24.83 -11.36
N TRP A 147 27.50 23.76 -11.93
CA TRP A 147 28.83 23.57 -12.50
C TRP A 147 28.95 24.18 -13.90
N ASP A 148 27.89 24.82 -14.41
CA ASP A 148 27.78 25.36 -15.77
C ASP A 148 28.83 26.44 -16.10
N LEU A 149 29.53 26.98 -15.10
CA LEU A 149 30.64 27.93 -15.30
C LEU A 149 32.01 27.27 -15.55
N LEU A 150 32.14 25.94 -15.47
CA LEU A 150 33.43 25.26 -15.62
C LEU A 150 33.46 24.03 -16.55
N VAL A 151 32.33 23.53 -17.09
CA VAL A 151 32.35 22.35 -18.00
C VAL A 151 31.57 22.49 -19.30
N ASP A 152 30.91 23.61 -19.58
CA ASP A 152 30.40 23.86 -20.94
C ASP A 152 31.04 25.13 -21.52
N THR A 153 32.15 24.95 -22.25
CA THR A 153 32.72 26.01 -23.10
C THR A 153 32.31 25.87 -24.56
N GLU A 154 31.48 24.88 -24.92
CA GLU A 154 31.18 24.63 -26.34
C GLU A 154 29.78 25.04 -26.81
N ASN A 155 28.80 25.34 -25.95
CA ASN A 155 27.43 25.58 -26.44
C ASN A 155 26.54 26.63 -25.71
N THR A 156 27.10 27.55 -24.93
CA THR A 156 26.28 28.67 -24.38
C THR A 156 26.46 29.94 -25.20
N ASP A 157 25.39 30.42 -25.83
CA ASP A 157 25.34 31.71 -26.55
C ASP A 157 25.76 32.85 -25.59
N PRO A 158 26.91 33.52 -25.84
CA PRO A 158 27.45 34.54 -24.96
C PRO A 158 26.57 35.78 -24.83
N GLY A 159 25.58 35.97 -25.72
CA GLY A 159 24.84 37.23 -25.87
C GLY A 159 23.72 37.50 -24.86
N ARG A 160 23.20 36.49 -24.14
CA ARG A 160 21.96 36.63 -23.34
C ARG A 160 22.15 36.78 -21.82
N LEU A 161 23.39 36.75 -21.36
CA LEU A 161 23.76 36.79 -19.94
C LEU A 161 24.07 38.21 -19.43
N TRP A 162 24.26 39.19 -20.32
CA TRP A 162 24.89 40.49 -20.03
C TRP A 162 23.97 41.60 -19.49
N SER A 163 23.25 41.38 -18.38
CA SER A 163 22.79 42.54 -17.57
C SER A 163 22.51 42.22 -16.09
N CYS A 164 23.57 42.00 -15.29
CA CYS A 164 23.67 42.25 -13.82
C CYS A 164 24.94 41.57 -13.21
N GLU A 165 26.06 41.52 -13.95
CA GLU A 165 26.71 40.21 -14.12
C GLU A 165 28.08 39.93 -13.45
N GLU A 166 28.53 40.69 -12.44
CA GLU A 166 29.76 40.31 -11.70
C GLU A 166 29.51 39.91 -10.25
N ASN A 167 28.79 40.75 -9.48
CA ASN A 167 28.49 40.44 -8.07
C ASN A 167 27.61 39.21 -7.94
N GLY A 168 26.70 39.00 -8.89
CA GLY A 168 25.89 37.79 -8.98
C GLY A 168 26.68 36.52 -9.28
N LYS A 169 27.74 36.61 -10.09
CA LYS A 169 28.66 35.48 -10.35
C LYS A 169 29.46 35.13 -9.09
N LYS A 170 29.96 36.13 -8.36
CA LYS A 170 30.67 35.94 -7.08
C LYS A 170 29.81 35.28 -6.02
N ILE A 171 28.58 35.76 -5.82
CA ILE A 171 27.65 35.20 -4.83
C ILE A 171 27.30 33.75 -5.16
N ARG A 172 26.97 33.44 -6.43
CA ARG A 172 26.72 32.06 -6.88
C ARG A 172 27.91 31.14 -6.59
N TRP A 173 29.12 31.61 -6.85
CA TRP A 173 30.34 30.84 -6.61
C TRP A 173 30.54 30.50 -5.12
N TYR A 174 30.37 31.48 -4.21
CA TYR A 174 30.49 31.25 -2.76
C TYR A 174 29.42 30.30 -2.23
N MET A 175 28.18 30.40 -2.72
CA MET A 175 27.08 29.51 -2.32
C MET A 175 27.32 28.07 -2.82
N GLY A 176 27.74 27.91 -4.08
CA GLY A 176 28.10 26.59 -4.63
C GLY A 176 29.33 25.98 -3.94
N LEU A 177 30.28 26.80 -3.50
CA LEU A 177 31.40 26.35 -2.65
C LEU A 177 30.89 25.89 -1.28
N MET A 178 29.98 26.62 -0.65
CA MET A 178 29.39 26.27 0.65
C MET A 178 28.62 24.94 0.58
N GLY A 179 27.77 24.75 -0.44
CA GLY A 179 27.04 23.49 -0.65
C GLY A 179 27.99 22.29 -0.83
N ARG A 180 29.09 22.49 -1.58
CA ARG A 180 30.14 21.47 -1.74
C ARG A 180 30.89 21.19 -0.45
N MET A 181 31.21 22.22 0.33
CA MET A 181 31.84 22.07 1.63
C MET A 181 30.94 21.25 2.57
N MET A 182 29.65 21.59 2.62
CA MET A 182 28.67 20.86 3.42
C MET A 182 28.59 19.38 3.01
N MET A 183 28.57 19.09 1.70
CA MET A 183 28.53 17.72 1.18
C MET A 183 29.82 16.95 1.45
N ARG A 184 30.97 17.64 1.39
CA ARG A 184 32.26 17.08 1.81
C ARG A 184 32.27 16.74 3.31
N CYS A 185 31.66 17.58 4.15
CA CYS A 185 31.45 17.28 5.57
C CYS A 185 30.48 16.11 5.80
N TYR A 186 29.51 15.89 4.90
CA TYR A 186 28.70 14.66 4.88
C TYR A 186 29.43 13.43 4.30
N GLY A 187 30.67 13.59 3.83
CA GLY A 187 31.50 12.51 3.27
C GLY A 187 31.34 12.28 1.77
N PHE A 188 30.49 13.05 1.09
CA PHE A 188 30.35 13.04 -0.38
C PHE A 188 31.45 13.90 -1.00
N HIS A 189 32.64 13.32 -1.13
CA HIS A 189 33.81 14.03 -1.63
C HIS A 189 33.79 14.24 -3.16
N TRP A 190 33.21 13.29 -3.89
CA TRP A 190 33.04 13.29 -5.34
C TRP A 190 31.73 12.60 -5.68
N ILE A 191 30.99 13.19 -6.62
CA ILE A 191 29.70 12.68 -7.10
C ILE A 191 29.84 12.43 -8.58
N LYS A 192 29.50 11.22 -9.00
CA LYS A 192 29.56 10.85 -10.41
C LYS A 192 28.29 11.32 -11.10
N MET A 193 28.44 12.14 -12.12
CA MET A 193 27.33 12.65 -12.92
C MET A 193 27.28 11.89 -14.24
N LYS A 194 26.09 11.46 -14.66
CA LYS A 194 25.82 10.84 -15.95
C LYS A 194 24.64 11.53 -16.64
N GLY A 195 24.70 11.60 -17.96
CA GLY A 195 23.65 12.23 -18.76
C GLY A 195 23.65 13.76 -18.68
N ARG A 196 22.81 14.38 -19.51
CA ARG A 196 22.63 15.83 -19.56
C ARG A 196 21.38 16.20 -18.75
N ARG A 197 21.52 17.17 -17.86
CA ARG A 197 20.37 17.77 -17.21
C ARG A 197 19.58 18.65 -18.19
N ALA A 198 18.26 18.50 -18.16
CA ALA A 198 17.33 19.32 -18.90
C ALA A 198 17.14 20.71 -18.25
N THR A 199 17.01 21.73 -19.10
CA THR A 199 16.61 23.07 -18.67
C THR A 199 15.14 23.08 -18.23
N LYS A 200 14.71 24.15 -17.54
CA LYS A 200 13.29 24.31 -17.15
C LYS A 200 12.35 24.25 -18.35
N ALA A 201 12.76 24.82 -19.48
CA ALA A 201 11.95 24.85 -20.70
C ALA A 201 11.79 23.46 -21.32
N GLU A 202 12.80 22.59 -21.19
CA GLU A 202 12.75 21.21 -21.69
C GLU A 202 11.97 20.30 -20.73
N ALA A 203 12.18 20.44 -19.43
CA ALA A 203 11.49 19.68 -18.39
C ALA A 203 11.32 20.53 -17.13
N PRO A 204 10.13 21.07 -16.83
CA PRO A 204 9.91 21.86 -15.62
C PRO A 204 10.00 21.03 -14.33
N ILE A 205 9.84 19.70 -14.41
CA ILE A 205 9.79 18.80 -13.26
C ILE A 205 10.87 17.70 -13.38
N LEU A 206 11.64 17.53 -12.32
CA LEU A 206 12.61 16.45 -12.13
C LEU A 206 11.99 15.36 -11.23
N ILE A 207 11.97 14.12 -11.72
CA ILE A 207 11.44 12.95 -11.02
C ILE A 207 12.62 12.13 -10.51
N VAL A 208 12.85 12.13 -9.20
CA VAL A 208 14.07 11.54 -8.60
C VAL A 208 13.75 10.25 -7.88
N GLY A 209 14.57 9.22 -8.08
CA GLY A 209 14.45 7.95 -7.38
C GLY A 209 15.64 7.01 -7.62
N PRO A 210 15.77 5.91 -6.86
CA PRO A 210 14.89 5.55 -5.76
C PRO A 210 15.08 6.48 -4.54
N HIS A 211 14.00 6.76 -3.82
CA HIS A 211 14.08 7.54 -2.58
C HIS A 211 14.44 6.60 -1.44
N SER A 212 15.59 6.79 -0.81
CA SER A 212 16.11 5.86 0.21
C SER A 212 16.66 6.52 1.45
N SER A 213 16.88 7.83 1.42
CA SER A 213 17.53 8.53 2.51
C SER A 213 17.20 10.02 2.53
N PHE A 214 17.36 10.64 3.69
CA PHE A 214 17.45 12.11 3.77
C PHE A 214 18.69 12.65 3.05
N PHE A 215 19.71 11.81 2.80
CA PHE A 215 20.88 12.16 1.99
C PHE A 215 20.57 12.30 0.49
N ASP A 216 19.40 11.85 0.02
CA ASP A 216 18.98 12.05 -1.38
C ASP A 216 18.85 13.54 -1.72
N ALA A 217 18.79 14.40 -0.70
CA ALA A 217 18.95 15.84 -0.83
C ALA A 217 20.25 16.25 -1.55
N VAL A 218 21.24 15.36 -1.69
CA VAL A 218 22.41 15.57 -2.54
C VAL A 218 22.02 15.90 -3.99
N ALA A 219 20.94 15.31 -4.50
CA ALA A 219 20.41 15.60 -5.83
C ALA A 219 19.97 17.06 -5.98
N VAL A 220 19.55 17.71 -4.89
CA VAL A 220 19.12 19.11 -4.86
C VAL A 220 20.30 20.02 -5.21
N PHE A 221 21.45 19.78 -4.60
CA PHE A 221 22.64 20.60 -4.84
C PHE A 221 23.12 20.44 -6.27
N TRP A 222 23.28 19.21 -6.77
CA TRP A 222 23.77 19.00 -8.15
C TRP A 222 22.73 19.29 -9.23
N SER A 223 21.46 19.49 -8.87
CA SER A 223 20.41 19.94 -9.77
C SER A 223 20.12 21.45 -9.61
N ASN A 224 21.12 22.28 -9.28
CA ASN A 224 20.99 23.74 -9.22
C ASN A 224 19.86 24.21 -8.30
N VAL A 225 19.68 23.50 -7.19
CA VAL A 225 18.71 23.72 -6.12
C VAL A 225 17.29 23.95 -6.64
N PRO A 226 16.67 22.88 -7.16
CA PRO A 226 15.27 22.93 -7.53
C PRO A 226 14.42 23.13 -6.27
N CYS A 227 13.22 23.64 -6.48
CA CYS A 227 12.16 23.67 -5.48
C CYS A 227 11.82 22.22 -5.10
N LEU A 228 12.05 21.85 -3.83
CA LEU A 228 11.66 20.54 -3.33
C LEU A 228 10.20 20.56 -2.87
N VAL A 229 9.49 19.46 -3.14
CA VAL A 229 8.22 19.20 -2.46
C VAL A 229 8.52 18.72 -1.04
N ASN A 230 8.24 19.58 -0.05
CA ASN A 230 8.62 19.36 1.33
C ASN A 230 7.41 19.18 2.26
N ARG A 231 7.60 18.31 3.25
CA ARG A 231 6.71 18.22 4.42
C ARG A 231 6.89 19.45 5.30
N ILE A 232 5.80 20.01 5.81
CA ILE A 232 5.87 21.23 6.62
C ILE A 232 6.55 21.00 7.98
N GLU A 233 6.50 19.78 8.50
CA GLU A 233 7.16 19.39 9.76
C GLU A 233 8.68 19.57 9.67
N ASN A 234 9.26 19.51 8.46
CA ASN A 234 10.68 19.78 8.24
C ASN A 234 11.07 21.24 8.58
N LEU A 235 10.11 22.16 8.69
CA LEU A 235 10.36 23.56 9.09
C LEU A 235 10.63 23.71 10.59
N GLN A 236 10.28 22.70 11.40
CA GLN A 236 10.56 22.69 12.84
C GLN A 236 12.01 22.32 13.15
N LEU A 237 12.78 21.86 12.15
CA LEU A 237 14.19 21.56 12.32
C LEU A 237 14.99 22.85 12.58
N PRO A 238 15.73 22.92 13.71
CA PRO A 238 16.57 24.07 14.02
C PRO A 238 17.55 24.35 12.87
N LEU A 239 17.71 25.61 12.50
CA LEU A 239 18.60 26.10 11.43
C LEU A 239 18.21 25.70 9.99
N PHE A 240 17.31 24.73 9.78
CA PHE A 240 16.89 24.29 8.44
C PHE A 240 15.67 25.04 7.90
N GLY A 241 14.71 25.42 8.76
CA GLY A 241 13.42 25.98 8.31
C GLY A 241 13.55 27.21 7.39
N LYS A 242 14.42 28.17 7.74
CA LYS A 242 14.68 29.37 6.91
C LYS A 242 15.36 29.03 5.58
N TYR A 243 16.28 28.07 5.59
CA TYR A 243 16.93 27.62 4.36
C TYR A 243 15.91 26.95 3.42
N ILE A 244 15.03 26.11 3.97
CA ILE A 244 13.94 25.48 3.22
C ILE A 244 13.03 26.56 2.63
N ASP A 245 12.51 27.50 3.43
CA ASP A 245 11.68 28.62 2.96
C ASP A 245 12.35 29.38 1.79
N TYR A 246 13.67 29.59 1.85
CA TYR A 246 14.43 30.31 0.84
C TYR A 246 14.54 29.59 -0.52
N THR A 247 14.38 28.25 -0.54
CA THR A 247 14.30 27.46 -1.80
C THR A 247 12.93 27.53 -2.47
N GLN A 248 11.98 28.29 -1.90
CA GLN A 248 10.58 28.41 -2.35
C GLN A 248 9.92 27.04 -2.57
N PRO A 249 9.84 26.16 -1.56
CA PRO A 249 9.32 24.81 -1.70
C PRO A 249 7.83 24.82 -2.03
N VAL A 250 7.33 23.69 -2.53
CA VAL A 250 5.89 23.40 -2.55
C VAL A 250 5.59 22.59 -1.29
N TYR A 251 4.69 23.09 -0.45
CA TYR A 251 4.36 22.46 0.83
C TYR A 251 3.25 21.42 0.69
N VAL A 252 3.37 20.32 1.44
CA VAL A 252 2.36 19.26 1.48
C VAL A 252 1.99 18.93 2.91
N TRP A 253 0.70 19.07 3.23
CA TRP A 253 0.10 18.57 4.47
C TRP A 253 -0.50 17.21 4.20
N ARG A 254 0.05 16.17 4.84
CA ARG A 254 -0.38 14.79 4.55
C ARG A 254 -1.69 14.42 5.25
N GLU A 255 -1.98 15.09 6.36
CA GLU A 255 -3.14 14.90 7.22
C GLU A 255 -4.38 15.65 6.70
N ASP A 256 -4.18 16.71 5.91
CA ASP A 256 -5.25 17.48 5.28
C ASP A 256 -5.54 16.95 3.85
N PRO A 257 -6.72 16.38 3.59
CA PRO A 257 -7.13 15.94 2.26
C PRO A 257 -7.15 17.08 1.22
N ASN A 258 -7.47 18.30 1.63
CA ASN A 258 -7.57 19.46 0.74
C ASN A 258 -6.17 19.97 0.34
N SER A 259 -5.18 19.87 1.23
CA SER A 259 -3.81 20.24 0.91
C SER A 259 -3.24 19.50 -0.29
N ARG A 260 -3.60 18.23 -0.53
CA ARG A 260 -3.09 17.48 -1.69
C ARG A 260 -3.54 18.12 -3.01
N GLN A 261 -4.77 18.61 -3.07
CA GLN A 261 -5.29 19.30 -4.24
C GLN A 261 -4.61 20.65 -4.43
N ASN A 262 -4.39 21.40 -3.35
CA ASN A 262 -3.66 22.67 -3.38
C ASN A 262 -2.21 22.49 -3.87
N THR A 263 -1.50 21.46 -3.37
CA THR A 263 -0.16 21.10 -3.86
C THR A 263 -0.16 20.81 -5.36
N ILE A 264 -1.13 20.04 -5.85
CA ILE A 264 -1.23 19.72 -7.28
C ILE A 264 -1.45 20.99 -8.10
N GLN A 265 -2.34 21.87 -7.64
CA GLN A 265 -2.64 23.13 -8.30
C GLN A 265 -1.40 24.04 -8.35
N GLU A 266 -0.67 24.16 -7.25
CA GLU A 266 0.57 24.94 -7.17
C GLU A 266 1.66 24.37 -8.10
N ILE A 267 1.80 23.04 -8.19
CA ILE A 267 2.72 22.41 -9.14
C ILE A 267 2.30 22.74 -10.59
N LYS A 268 1.00 22.66 -10.91
CA LYS A 268 0.48 23.00 -12.26
C LYS A 268 0.78 24.44 -12.63
N GLU A 269 0.52 25.38 -11.72
CA GLU A 269 0.77 26.80 -11.92
C GLU A 269 2.25 27.08 -12.13
N ARG A 270 3.13 26.57 -11.25
CA ARG A 270 4.57 26.81 -11.35
C ARG A 270 5.22 26.13 -12.56
N ALA A 271 4.74 24.97 -12.96
CA ALA A 271 5.25 24.25 -14.12
C ALA A 271 4.83 24.89 -15.46
N SER A 272 3.67 25.55 -15.49
CA SER A 272 3.11 26.18 -16.71
C SER A 272 3.32 27.68 -16.78
N SER A 273 3.78 28.31 -15.69
CA SER A 273 3.99 29.75 -15.61
C SER A 273 5.16 30.21 -16.47
N GLU A 274 4.96 31.33 -17.17
CA GLU A 274 6.01 32.08 -17.86
C GLU A 274 6.99 32.75 -16.89
N GLU A 275 6.61 32.86 -15.61
CA GLU A 275 7.48 33.39 -14.58
C GLU A 275 8.65 32.45 -14.29
N GLU A 276 9.73 33.04 -13.79
CA GLU A 276 11.02 32.39 -13.60
C GLU A 276 11.12 31.56 -12.30
N TRP A 277 10.10 30.72 -12.05
CA TRP A 277 10.12 29.73 -10.97
C TRP A 277 11.27 28.73 -11.11
N PRO A 278 11.92 28.29 -10.02
CA PRO A 278 12.86 27.17 -10.04
C PRO A 278 12.22 25.88 -10.57
N GLN A 279 13.01 25.00 -11.19
CA GLN A 279 12.55 23.64 -11.52
C GLN A 279 12.03 22.93 -10.27
N ILE A 280 10.99 22.11 -10.42
CA ILE A 280 10.39 21.36 -9.32
C ILE A 280 11.07 19.99 -9.25
N MET A 281 11.46 19.56 -8.05
CA MET A 281 12.02 18.23 -7.82
C MET A 281 11.07 17.43 -6.92
N VAL A 282 10.71 16.23 -7.39
CA VAL A 282 9.77 15.34 -6.69
C VAL A 282 10.37 13.95 -6.57
N PHE A 283 10.27 13.37 -5.37
CA PHE A 283 10.46 11.94 -5.12
C PHE A 283 9.08 11.26 -5.12
N PRO A 284 8.64 10.67 -6.24
CA PRO A 284 7.25 10.25 -6.42
C PRO A 284 6.87 9.03 -5.57
N GLU A 285 7.84 8.26 -5.03
CA GLU A 285 7.59 7.21 -4.03
C GLU A 285 6.89 7.77 -2.77
N GLY A 286 7.22 9.01 -2.39
CA GLY A 286 6.64 9.69 -1.23
C GLY A 286 7.03 9.12 0.14
N THR A 287 7.96 8.15 0.18
CA THR A 287 8.60 7.54 1.36
C THR A 287 9.97 6.99 0.97
N CYS A 288 10.82 6.68 1.95
CA CYS A 288 12.11 6.04 1.72
C CYS A 288 11.98 4.51 1.67
N THR A 289 12.72 3.88 0.75
CA THR A 289 12.83 2.44 0.48
C THR A 289 14.29 1.97 0.51
N ASN A 290 14.53 0.67 0.51
CA ASN A 290 15.86 0.05 0.46
C ASN A 290 16.44 -0.10 -0.96
N ARG A 291 15.79 0.50 -1.97
CA ARG A 291 16.21 0.51 -3.39
C ARG A 291 16.19 -0.86 -4.08
N SER A 292 15.63 -1.90 -3.45
CA SER A 292 15.50 -3.23 -4.09
C SER A 292 14.46 -3.25 -5.22
N CYS A 293 13.49 -2.34 -5.19
CA CYS A 293 12.50 -2.11 -6.24
C CYS A 293 12.02 -0.66 -6.22
N LEU A 294 11.33 -0.23 -7.27
CA LEU A 294 10.55 1.01 -7.27
C LEU A 294 9.09 0.73 -6.89
N ILE A 295 8.63 1.38 -5.83
CA ILE A 295 7.23 1.30 -5.39
C ILE A 295 6.31 2.18 -6.26
N THR A 296 5.01 2.13 -6.04
CA THR A 296 4.02 2.91 -6.80
C THR A 296 4.29 4.41 -6.68
N PHE A 297 4.42 5.08 -7.82
CA PHE A 297 4.61 6.52 -7.89
C PHE A 297 3.29 7.26 -7.63
N LYS A 298 3.34 8.28 -6.79
CA LYS A 298 2.19 9.16 -6.56
C LYS A 298 1.97 10.04 -7.80
N PRO A 299 0.73 10.14 -8.32
CA PRO A 299 0.46 10.88 -9.56
C PRO A 299 0.54 12.41 -9.42
N GLY A 300 0.76 12.94 -8.21
CA GLY A 300 0.75 14.37 -7.88
C GLY A 300 1.58 15.24 -8.83
N ALA A 301 2.81 14.79 -9.15
CA ALA A 301 3.73 15.50 -10.03
C ALA A 301 3.40 15.35 -11.53
N PHE A 302 2.51 14.44 -11.89
CA PHE A 302 2.21 14.04 -13.27
C PHE A 302 0.90 14.66 -13.78
N TYR A 303 0.01 15.12 -12.88
CA TYR A 303 -1.21 15.85 -13.24
C TYR A 303 -1.04 17.09 -14.13
N PRO A 304 0.09 17.83 -14.13
CA PRO A 304 0.28 18.92 -15.08
C PRO A 304 0.39 18.48 -16.54
N GLY A 305 0.70 17.20 -16.83
CA GLY A 305 0.84 16.71 -18.20
C GLY A 305 1.99 17.34 -18.99
N VAL A 306 3.00 17.88 -18.29
CA VAL A 306 4.20 18.50 -18.87
C VAL A 306 5.34 17.49 -18.97
N PRO A 307 6.36 17.73 -19.83
CA PRO A 307 7.56 16.91 -19.87
C PRO A 307 8.26 16.84 -18.52
N VAL A 308 8.77 15.66 -18.17
CA VAL A 308 9.52 15.43 -16.93
C VAL A 308 10.88 14.84 -17.25
N GLN A 309 11.88 15.11 -16.41
CA GLN A 309 13.17 14.42 -16.52
C GLN A 309 13.34 13.44 -15.36
N PRO A 310 13.41 12.13 -15.63
CA PRO A 310 13.76 11.15 -14.63
C PRO A 310 15.25 11.26 -14.25
N VAL A 311 15.53 11.19 -12.94
CA VAL A 311 16.88 11.28 -12.37
C VAL A 311 17.09 10.12 -11.42
N LEU A 312 18.11 9.32 -11.68
CA LEU A 312 18.45 8.16 -10.87
C LEU A 312 19.52 8.49 -9.85
N ILE A 313 19.35 8.02 -8.62
CA ILE A 313 20.36 8.10 -7.56
C ILE A 313 20.85 6.70 -7.17
N ARG A 314 22.17 6.52 -7.12
CA ARG A 314 22.80 5.26 -6.68
C ARG A 314 23.83 5.52 -5.58
N TYR A 315 23.78 4.68 -4.56
CA TYR A 315 24.78 4.64 -3.50
C TYR A 315 25.57 3.35 -3.59
N ASN A 316 26.85 3.45 -3.90
CA ASN A 316 27.72 2.30 -4.18
C ASN A 316 28.73 2.07 -3.05
N ASN A 317 28.29 2.20 -1.80
CA ASN A 317 29.12 1.91 -0.64
C ASN A 317 29.05 0.41 -0.30
N ARG A 318 30.18 -0.17 0.12
CA ARG A 318 30.23 -1.55 0.63
C ARG A 318 29.29 -1.78 1.81
N THR A 319 29.22 -0.80 2.72
CA THR A 319 28.28 -0.78 3.84
C THR A 319 27.16 0.20 3.50
N ASP A 320 25.93 -0.30 3.44
CA ASP A 320 24.77 0.55 3.19
C ASP A 320 24.40 1.36 4.45
N SER A 321 25.02 2.53 4.56
CA SER A 321 24.79 3.47 5.65
C SER A 321 23.68 4.48 5.36
N PHE A 322 23.12 4.50 4.14
CA PHE A 322 22.19 5.56 3.71
C PHE A 322 20.73 5.17 3.88
N THR A 323 20.42 3.90 3.62
CA THR A 323 19.05 3.40 3.61
C THR A 323 18.37 3.61 4.95
N TRP A 324 17.34 4.46 4.96
CA TRP A 324 16.50 4.69 6.12
C TRP A 324 15.08 4.29 5.78
N THR A 325 14.66 3.12 6.26
CA THR A 325 13.32 2.59 6.04
C THR A 325 12.49 2.58 7.33
N TRP A 326 11.20 2.27 7.20
CA TRP A 326 10.28 2.15 8.33
C TRP A 326 10.67 1.06 9.32
N ASP A 327 11.20 -0.06 8.82
CA ASP A 327 11.77 -1.11 9.65
C ASP A 327 13.29 -1.20 9.46
N GLY A 328 14.01 -0.37 10.19
CA GLY A 328 15.46 -0.34 10.17
C GLY A 328 16.05 0.44 11.33
N PRO A 329 17.38 0.69 11.31
CA PRO A 329 18.02 1.52 12.31
C PRO A 329 17.45 2.94 12.30
N GLY A 330 17.32 3.55 13.48
CA GLY A 330 16.81 4.91 13.60
C GLY A 330 17.68 5.94 12.85
N ALA A 331 17.07 7.06 12.46
CA ALA A 331 17.71 8.09 11.65
C ALA A 331 19.05 8.59 12.23
N LEU A 332 19.15 8.78 13.56
CA LEU A 332 20.40 9.19 14.21
C LEU A 332 21.52 8.15 14.07
N LYS A 333 21.19 6.86 14.12
CA LYS A 333 22.18 5.79 13.91
C LYS A 333 22.65 5.76 12.46
N MET A 334 21.75 5.94 11.49
CA MET A 334 22.12 6.02 10.07
C MET A 334 22.96 7.26 9.76
N LEU A 335 22.61 8.41 10.34
CA LEU A 335 23.40 9.64 10.26
C LEU A 335 24.81 9.42 10.83
N TRP A 336 24.91 8.86 12.04
CA TRP A 336 26.19 8.56 12.66
C TRP A 336 27.07 7.66 11.80
N VAL A 337 26.53 6.53 11.33
CA VAL A 337 27.29 5.54 10.55
C VAL A 337 27.72 6.11 9.20
N THR A 338 26.88 6.92 8.54
CA THR A 338 27.21 7.60 7.28
C THR A 338 28.30 8.65 7.47
N LEU A 339 28.23 9.44 8.55
CA LEU A 339 29.25 10.44 8.87
C LEU A 339 30.58 9.80 9.28
N CYS A 340 30.58 8.55 9.73
CA CYS A 340 31.81 7.79 9.98
C CYS A 340 32.39 7.12 8.73
N GLN A 341 31.68 7.10 7.58
CA GLN A 341 32.27 6.58 6.34
C GLN A 341 33.33 7.55 5.83
N PHE A 342 34.54 7.07 5.57
CA PHE A 342 35.60 7.92 5.00
C PHE A 342 35.14 8.61 3.72
N HIS A 343 34.47 7.89 2.82
CA HIS A 343 33.88 8.47 1.62
C HIS A 343 32.53 7.81 1.32
N ASN A 344 31.59 8.62 0.86
CA ASN A 344 30.24 8.24 0.46
C ASN A 344 30.11 8.37 -1.06
N TYR A 345 30.06 7.23 -1.74
CA TYR A 345 29.91 7.14 -3.18
C TYR A 345 28.46 7.40 -3.57
N CYS A 346 28.26 8.42 -4.41
CA CYS A 346 26.97 8.76 -4.97
C CYS A 346 27.11 8.95 -6.48
N GLU A 347 26.19 8.37 -7.25
CA GLU A 347 26.03 8.60 -8.68
C GLU A 347 24.64 9.20 -8.94
N LEU A 348 24.60 10.28 -9.72
CA LEU A 348 23.39 10.88 -10.26
C LEU A 348 23.36 10.69 -11.77
N GLU A 349 22.30 10.10 -12.29
CA GLU A 349 22.12 9.85 -13.72
C GLU A 349 20.85 10.51 -14.22
N TYR A 350 21.00 11.50 -15.11
CA TYR A 350 19.90 12.17 -15.78
C TYR A 350 19.51 11.39 -17.01
N LEU A 351 18.31 10.81 -16.99
CA LEU A 351 17.75 10.13 -18.15
C LEU A 351 17.26 11.15 -19.20
N PRO A 352 17.02 10.72 -20.44
CA PRO A 352 16.37 11.57 -21.44
C PRO A 352 15.04 12.15 -20.92
N VAL A 353 14.69 13.35 -21.41
CA VAL A 353 13.40 13.98 -21.08
C VAL A 353 12.27 13.07 -21.56
N TYR A 354 11.35 12.77 -20.65
CA TYR A 354 10.14 12.02 -20.93
C TYR A 354 9.02 12.99 -21.26
N THR A 355 8.50 12.91 -22.48
CA THR A 355 7.36 13.72 -22.92
C THR A 355 6.09 12.87 -22.88
N PRO A 356 5.04 13.26 -22.13
CA PRO A 356 3.83 12.46 -22.04
C PRO A 356 3.05 12.46 -23.35
N SER A 357 2.50 11.29 -23.69
CA SER A 357 1.50 11.10 -24.74
C SER A 357 0.16 11.75 -24.38
N GLU A 358 -0.74 11.88 -25.35
CA GLU A 358 -2.09 12.44 -25.09
C GLU A 358 -2.90 11.60 -24.10
N GLU A 359 -2.70 10.27 -24.08
CA GLU A 359 -3.32 9.37 -23.10
C GLU A 359 -2.78 9.62 -21.69
N GLU A 360 -1.46 9.76 -21.56
CA GLU A 360 -0.79 10.05 -20.28
C GLU A 360 -1.12 11.43 -19.72
N LYS A 361 -1.39 12.41 -20.60
CA LYS A 361 -1.89 13.74 -20.18
C LYS A 361 -3.28 13.65 -19.55
N GLN A 362 -4.11 12.70 -19.98
CA GLN A 362 -5.45 12.46 -19.43
C GLN A 362 -5.41 11.56 -18.19
N ASP A 363 -4.48 10.60 -18.14
CA ASP A 363 -4.28 9.70 -17.01
C ASP A 363 -2.89 9.87 -16.37
N ALA A 364 -2.85 10.70 -15.33
CA ALA A 364 -1.64 10.95 -14.54
C ALA A 364 -1.09 9.69 -13.84
N LYS A 365 -1.91 8.66 -13.58
CA LYS A 365 -1.43 7.39 -13.00
C LYS A 365 -0.70 6.57 -14.06
N LEU A 366 -1.24 6.50 -15.27
CA LEU A 366 -0.57 5.87 -16.41
C LEU A 366 0.79 6.54 -16.66
N PHE A 367 0.81 7.88 -16.68
CA PHE A 367 2.05 8.63 -16.84
C PHE A 367 3.07 8.30 -15.74
N ALA A 368 2.65 8.32 -14.47
CA ALA A 368 3.51 7.97 -13.35
C ALA A 368 4.06 6.54 -13.44
N ASN A 369 3.24 5.59 -13.89
CA ASN A 369 3.62 4.18 -14.04
C ASN A 369 4.62 3.97 -15.18
N ASN A 370 4.44 4.64 -16.31
CA ASN A 370 5.37 4.53 -17.43
C ASN A 370 6.73 5.15 -17.10
N VAL A 371 6.75 6.31 -16.45
CA VAL A 371 7.99 6.92 -15.95
C VAL A 371 8.67 6.03 -14.90
N ARG A 372 7.88 5.42 -14.00
CA ARG A 372 8.39 4.42 -13.03
C ARG A 372 9.08 3.26 -13.76
N GLN A 373 8.47 2.73 -14.82
CA GLN A 373 9.02 1.61 -15.58
C GLN A 373 10.35 1.99 -16.26
N VAL A 374 10.41 3.16 -16.91
CA VAL A 374 11.65 3.66 -17.52
C VAL A 374 12.77 3.79 -16.49
N MET A 375 12.46 4.30 -15.29
CA MET A 375 13.43 4.39 -14.20
C MET A 375 13.85 3.01 -13.69
N ALA A 376 12.91 2.08 -13.54
CA ALA A 376 13.17 0.71 -13.08
C ALA A 376 14.11 -0.04 -14.04
N ASP A 377 13.84 0.07 -15.34
CA ASP A 377 14.64 -0.56 -16.40
C ASP A 377 16.08 -0.02 -16.40
N ALA A 378 16.25 1.31 -16.27
CA ALA A 378 17.56 1.94 -16.21
C ALA A 378 18.32 1.68 -14.89
N LEU A 379 17.60 1.38 -13.80
CA LEU A 379 18.20 0.93 -12.54
C LEU A 379 18.52 -0.56 -12.53
N GLY A 380 17.86 -1.37 -13.36
CA GLY A 380 17.93 -2.83 -13.33
C GLY A 380 17.24 -3.44 -12.12
N VAL A 381 16.18 -2.81 -11.62
CA VAL A 381 15.40 -3.29 -10.44
C VAL A 381 13.95 -3.52 -10.82
N PRO A 382 13.23 -4.46 -10.17
CA PRO A 382 11.80 -4.65 -10.43
C PRO A 382 10.95 -3.48 -9.94
N VAL A 383 9.71 -3.43 -10.40
CA VAL A 383 8.65 -2.59 -9.83
C VAL A 383 7.81 -3.41 -8.85
N ALA A 384 7.31 -2.77 -7.80
CA ALA A 384 6.38 -3.37 -6.87
C ALA A 384 5.18 -2.44 -6.62
N ASP A 385 3.98 -2.99 -6.54
CA ASP A 385 2.75 -2.21 -6.36
C ASP A 385 2.45 -1.90 -4.88
N TYR A 386 3.51 -1.69 -4.10
CA TYR A 386 3.38 -1.11 -2.77
C TYR A 386 3.10 0.38 -2.85
N THR A 387 2.41 0.87 -1.84
CA THR A 387 2.04 2.25 -1.64
C THR A 387 2.47 2.72 -0.26
N TYR A 388 2.34 4.02 -0.04
CA TYR A 388 2.55 4.61 1.28
C TYR A 388 1.60 4.04 2.36
N ASP A 389 0.38 3.67 1.98
CA ASP A 389 -0.59 3.13 2.93
C ASP A 389 -0.17 1.73 3.42
N ASP A 390 0.47 0.93 2.56
CA ASP A 390 1.09 -0.35 2.93
C ASP A 390 2.23 -0.16 3.95
N CYS A 391 3.05 0.89 3.80
CA CYS A 391 4.06 1.23 4.81
C CYS A 391 3.44 1.55 6.17
N ARG A 392 2.32 2.31 6.17
CA ARG A 392 1.62 2.71 7.39
C ARG A 392 1.00 1.48 8.07
N LEU A 393 0.44 0.56 7.30
CA LEU A 393 -0.12 -0.68 7.81
C LEU A 393 0.97 -1.59 8.39
N MET A 394 2.10 -1.73 7.69
CA MET A 394 3.29 -2.45 8.19
C MET A 394 3.79 -1.89 9.53
N HIS A 395 3.86 -0.56 9.65
CA HIS A 395 4.28 0.06 10.91
C HIS A 395 3.30 -0.25 12.06
N LYS A 396 1.99 -0.22 11.79
CA LYS A 396 0.97 -0.59 12.79
C LYS A 396 1.05 -2.06 13.18
N ALA A 397 1.26 -2.97 12.22
CA ALA A 397 1.45 -4.39 12.49
C ALA A 397 2.64 -4.61 13.44
N LYS A 398 3.75 -3.90 13.20
CA LYS A 398 4.93 -3.94 14.08
C LYS A 398 4.64 -3.43 15.50
N LEU A 399 3.87 -2.34 15.66
CA LEU A 399 3.46 -1.83 16.99
C LEU A 399 2.58 -2.83 17.75
N LYS A 400 1.96 -3.77 17.03
CA LYS A 400 1.18 -4.88 17.57
C LYS A 400 1.98 -6.19 17.73
N ASN A 401 3.30 -6.15 17.57
CA ASN A 401 4.19 -7.32 17.58
C ASN A 401 3.88 -8.39 16.53
N LEU A 402 3.25 -7.99 15.41
CA LEU A 402 3.01 -8.89 14.27
C LEU A 402 4.19 -8.83 13.28
N PRO A 403 4.41 -9.89 12.48
CA PRO A 403 5.37 -9.89 11.37
C PRO A 403 5.13 -8.70 10.43
N CYS A 404 6.19 -8.10 9.90
CA CYS A 404 6.04 -6.90 9.07
C CYS A 404 5.33 -7.20 7.74
N GLU A 405 5.52 -8.40 7.21
CA GLU A 405 4.90 -8.91 5.99
C GLU A 405 3.37 -8.89 6.08
N THR A 406 2.83 -9.03 7.30
CA THR A 406 1.40 -8.89 7.62
C THR A 406 0.84 -7.57 7.09
N GLY A 407 1.57 -6.46 7.23
CA GLY A 407 1.11 -5.16 6.73
C GLY A 407 1.37 -4.90 5.26
N LEU A 408 2.04 -5.83 4.55
CA LEU A 408 2.37 -5.72 3.11
C LEU A 408 1.43 -6.54 2.23
N ILE A 409 0.29 -6.96 2.76
CA ILE A 409 -0.77 -7.55 1.95
C ILE A 409 -1.11 -6.58 0.83
N GLU A 410 -1.29 -7.12 -0.37
CA GLU A 410 -1.76 -6.37 -1.53
C GLU A 410 -3.23 -5.96 -1.35
N PHE A 411 -3.50 -5.08 -0.38
CA PHE A 411 -4.84 -4.66 -0.02
C PHE A 411 -5.51 -3.98 -1.18
N LEU A 412 -4.77 -3.29 -2.05
CA LEU A 412 -5.30 -2.77 -3.31
C LEU A 412 -5.98 -3.85 -4.17
N LYS A 413 -5.37 -5.04 -4.29
CA LYS A 413 -5.97 -6.14 -5.06
C LYS A 413 -7.21 -6.69 -4.36
N LEU A 414 -7.18 -6.81 -3.03
CA LEU A 414 -8.34 -7.23 -2.25
C LEU A 414 -9.49 -6.21 -2.34
N ARG A 415 -9.15 -4.93 -2.25
CA ARG A 415 -10.06 -3.78 -2.37
C ARG A 415 -10.75 -3.75 -3.73
N GLN A 416 -9.97 -3.91 -4.81
CA GLN A 416 -10.51 -4.02 -6.17
C GLN A 416 -11.42 -5.23 -6.31
N ARG A 417 -10.98 -6.41 -5.83
CA ARG A 417 -11.75 -7.66 -5.90
C ARG A 417 -13.08 -7.59 -5.16
N PHE A 418 -13.12 -6.93 -4.00
CA PHE A 418 -14.29 -6.86 -3.13
C PHE A 418 -15.04 -5.52 -3.23
N GLY A 419 -14.68 -4.63 -4.17
CA GLY A 419 -15.34 -3.34 -4.37
C GLY A 419 -15.31 -2.42 -3.15
N LEU A 420 -14.26 -2.54 -2.32
CA LEU A 420 -14.21 -1.87 -1.02
C LEU A 420 -13.84 -0.39 -1.23
N ASN A 421 -14.63 0.52 -0.69
CA ASN A 421 -14.30 1.94 -0.70
C ASN A 421 -14.49 2.51 0.70
N LEU A 422 -13.53 2.22 1.58
CA LEU A 422 -13.62 2.64 2.98
C LEU A 422 -12.22 3.08 3.43
N LYS A 423 -12.11 4.34 3.85
CA LYS A 423 -10.93 4.84 4.57
C LYS A 423 -10.91 4.15 5.94
N ASN A 424 -9.75 3.69 6.39
CA ASN A 424 -9.46 3.14 7.73
C ASN A 424 -9.92 1.70 8.03
N VAL A 425 -10.66 1.03 7.16
CA VAL A 425 -11.08 -0.37 7.42
C VAL A 425 -9.90 -1.35 7.50
N GLU A 426 -8.83 -1.07 6.77
CA GLU A 426 -7.57 -1.81 6.85
C GLU A 426 -7.01 -1.86 8.28
N GLU A 427 -7.09 -0.73 8.98
CA GLU A 427 -6.59 -0.61 10.34
C GLU A 427 -7.51 -1.28 11.35
N GLU A 428 -8.84 -1.13 11.19
CA GLU A 428 -9.82 -1.83 12.02
C GLU A 428 -9.65 -3.35 11.92
N LEU A 429 -9.48 -3.87 10.70
CA LEU A 429 -9.29 -5.30 10.48
C LEU A 429 -7.92 -5.80 10.97
N LEU A 430 -6.87 -4.99 10.82
CA LEU A 430 -5.58 -5.31 11.42
C LEU A 430 -5.67 -5.34 12.95
N ASN A 431 -6.46 -4.46 13.57
CA ASN A 431 -6.68 -4.49 15.01
C ASN A 431 -7.45 -5.75 15.43
N HIS A 432 -8.53 -6.10 14.73
CA HIS A 432 -9.25 -7.34 15.00
C HIS A 432 -8.37 -8.58 14.85
N TYR A 433 -7.54 -8.61 13.80
CA TYR A 433 -6.56 -9.67 13.62
C TYR A 433 -5.55 -9.73 14.77
N ALA A 434 -5.00 -8.58 15.17
CA ALA A 434 -4.04 -8.48 16.26
C ALA A 434 -4.63 -8.90 17.63
N ASP A 435 -5.94 -8.78 17.83
CA ASP A 435 -6.62 -9.24 19.04
C ASP A 435 -6.69 -10.78 19.13
N ILE A 436 -6.55 -11.48 17.99
CA ILE A 436 -6.64 -12.94 17.89
C ILE A 436 -5.24 -13.57 17.75
N ALA A 437 -4.40 -12.98 16.90
CA ALA A 437 -3.13 -13.57 16.50
C ALA A 437 -2.14 -13.66 17.67
N THR A 438 -1.46 -14.79 17.76
CA THR A 438 -0.38 -15.01 18.74
C THR A 438 0.90 -14.27 18.36
N SER A 439 1.92 -14.34 19.22
CA SER A 439 3.19 -13.61 19.03
C SER A 439 3.98 -14.01 17.78
N ASP A 440 3.67 -15.16 17.18
CA ASP A 440 4.22 -15.61 15.91
C ASP A 440 3.50 -15.00 14.69
N GLY A 441 2.43 -14.24 14.93
CA GLY A 441 1.67 -13.55 13.90
C GLY A 441 0.72 -14.43 13.12
N GLN A 442 0.34 -15.59 13.65
CA GLN A 442 -0.62 -16.51 13.07
C GLN A 442 -1.83 -16.68 14.00
N ILE A 443 -2.98 -17.06 13.46
CA ILE A 443 -4.16 -17.44 14.23
C ILE A 443 -4.36 -18.96 14.06
N ASN A 444 -4.27 -19.73 15.14
CA ASN A 444 -4.70 -21.13 15.12
C ASN A 444 -6.19 -21.25 15.49
N PHE A 445 -6.74 -22.46 15.37
CA PHE A 445 -8.15 -22.72 15.67
C PHE A 445 -8.54 -22.42 17.12
N SER A 446 -7.67 -22.74 18.08
CA SER A 446 -7.93 -22.53 19.51
C SER A 446 -8.00 -21.03 19.85
N ASP A 447 -7.11 -20.22 19.30
CA ASP A 447 -7.14 -18.76 19.46
C ASP A 447 -8.40 -18.15 18.85
N PHE A 448 -8.80 -18.65 17.67
CA PHE A 448 -10.02 -18.23 17.01
C PHE A 448 -11.28 -18.58 17.83
N ALA A 449 -11.33 -19.78 18.40
CA ALA A 449 -12.41 -20.23 19.29
C ALA A 449 -12.50 -19.36 20.55
N LYS A 450 -11.35 -19.10 21.18
CA LYS A 450 -11.23 -18.27 22.39
C LYS A 450 -11.66 -16.83 22.14
N TYR A 451 -11.31 -16.24 21.01
CA TYR A 451 -11.72 -14.89 20.62
C TYR A 451 -13.25 -14.75 20.47
N LEU A 452 -13.89 -15.77 19.90
CA LEU A 452 -15.35 -15.83 19.73
C LEU A 452 -16.07 -16.34 20.98
N GLY A 453 -15.35 -16.89 21.95
CA GLY A 453 -15.90 -17.46 23.17
C GLY A 453 -16.81 -18.66 22.89
N MET A 454 -16.44 -19.49 21.92
CA MET A 454 -17.18 -20.70 21.55
C MET A 454 -16.31 -21.94 21.79
N PRO A 455 -16.91 -23.09 22.11
CA PRO A 455 -16.16 -24.31 22.37
C PRO A 455 -15.52 -24.84 21.07
N GLU A 456 -14.33 -25.41 21.18
CA GLU A 456 -13.60 -26.00 20.06
C GLU A 456 -14.35 -27.18 19.40
N SER A 457 -15.30 -27.79 20.12
CA SER A 457 -16.18 -28.85 19.62
C SER A 457 -17.31 -28.34 18.71
N GLU A 458 -17.59 -27.04 18.67
CA GLU A 458 -18.75 -26.47 17.98
C GLU A 458 -18.61 -26.62 16.44
N PRO A 459 -19.47 -27.40 15.77
CA PRO A 459 -19.28 -27.70 14.35
C PRO A 459 -19.35 -26.46 13.44
N ALA A 460 -20.18 -25.47 13.77
CA ALA A 460 -20.29 -24.24 12.97
C ALA A 460 -19.01 -23.41 13.02
N LEU A 461 -18.29 -23.46 14.14
CA LEU A 461 -16.98 -22.82 14.30
C LEU A 461 -15.91 -23.53 13.47
N ILE A 462 -15.89 -24.86 13.52
CA ILE A 462 -14.98 -25.69 12.72
C ILE A 462 -15.18 -25.41 11.23
N ASP A 463 -16.43 -25.39 10.78
CA ASP A 463 -16.76 -25.12 9.38
C ASP A 463 -16.39 -23.69 8.97
N LEU A 464 -16.62 -22.70 9.85
CA LEU A 464 -16.16 -21.34 9.60
C LEU A 464 -14.64 -21.26 9.44
N PHE A 465 -13.87 -21.91 10.33
CA PHE A 465 -12.41 -21.88 10.24
C PHE A 465 -11.91 -22.54 8.95
N LYS A 466 -12.52 -23.66 8.52
CA LYS A 466 -12.20 -24.31 7.23
C LYS A 466 -12.50 -23.42 6.03
N LEU A 467 -13.50 -22.53 6.10
CA LEU A 467 -13.75 -21.56 5.02
C LEU A 467 -12.57 -20.59 4.84
N TYR A 468 -11.91 -20.24 5.94
CA TYR A 468 -10.74 -19.36 5.98
C TYR A 468 -9.46 -20.13 5.57
N ASP A 469 -9.22 -21.31 6.13
CA ASP A 469 -8.03 -22.16 5.91
C ASP A 469 -8.24 -23.18 4.77
N LYS A 470 -8.42 -22.70 3.53
CA LYS A 470 -8.72 -23.56 2.37
C LYS A 470 -7.63 -24.59 2.05
N ASP A 471 -6.40 -24.24 2.37
CA ASP A 471 -5.20 -25.05 2.19
C ASP A 471 -4.94 -26.02 3.35
N ASN A 472 -5.79 -26.00 4.39
CA ASN A 472 -5.72 -26.88 5.57
C ASN A 472 -4.36 -26.84 6.28
N THR A 473 -3.77 -25.65 6.39
CA THR A 473 -2.51 -25.45 7.10
C THR A 473 -2.66 -25.49 8.62
N GLY A 474 -3.90 -25.35 9.12
CA GLY A 474 -4.23 -25.23 10.54
C GLY A 474 -4.00 -23.83 11.11
N THR A 475 -3.51 -22.88 10.31
CA THR A 475 -3.15 -21.53 10.74
C THR A 475 -3.60 -20.48 9.73
N LEU A 476 -4.09 -19.34 10.23
CA LEU A 476 -4.50 -18.21 9.42
C LEU A 476 -3.50 -17.06 9.58
N ASP A 477 -2.85 -16.71 8.49
CA ASP A 477 -2.16 -15.42 8.39
C ASP A 477 -3.20 -14.30 8.18
N PHE A 478 -2.76 -13.05 8.25
CA PHE A 478 -3.68 -11.91 8.10
C PHE A 478 -4.33 -11.85 6.72
N ARG A 479 -3.68 -12.36 5.67
CA ARG A 479 -4.25 -12.41 4.31
C ARG A 479 -5.41 -13.40 4.26
N LYS A 480 -5.25 -14.60 4.84
CA LYS A 480 -6.30 -15.62 4.95
C LYS A 480 -7.46 -15.10 5.80
N TYR A 481 -7.17 -14.50 6.95
CA TYR A 481 -8.19 -13.88 7.80
C TYR A 481 -9.01 -12.83 7.05
N LEU A 482 -8.33 -11.93 6.34
CA LEU A 482 -8.96 -10.86 5.58
C LEU A 482 -9.83 -11.39 4.43
N MET A 483 -9.34 -12.39 3.70
CA MET A 483 -10.11 -13.04 2.63
C MET A 483 -11.35 -13.74 3.20
N GLY A 484 -11.21 -14.49 4.30
CA GLY A 484 -12.33 -15.15 4.95
C GLY A 484 -13.39 -14.15 5.43
N TYR A 485 -12.95 -13.05 6.05
CA TYR A 485 -13.81 -11.98 6.51
C TYR A 485 -14.67 -11.40 5.38
N TYR A 486 -14.05 -11.01 4.25
CA TYR A 486 -14.78 -10.38 3.14
C TYR A 486 -15.60 -11.35 2.30
N GLN A 487 -15.15 -12.60 2.17
CA GLN A 487 -15.82 -13.60 1.34
C GLN A 487 -17.04 -14.19 2.05
N TYR A 488 -16.99 -14.35 3.38
CA TYR A 488 -17.99 -15.12 4.11
C TYR A 488 -18.69 -14.35 5.23
N CYS A 489 -17.95 -13.59 6.04
CA CYS A 489 -18.53 -12.95 7.23
C CYS A 489 -19.23 -11.63 6.91
N LYS A 490 -18.60 -10.77 6.10
CA LYS A 490 -19.21 -9.51 5.69
C LYS A 490 -20.52 -9.71 4.91
N PRO A 491 -20.63 -10.62 3.92
CA PRO A 491 -21.89 -10.86 3.23
C PRO A 491 -22.94 -11.55 4.10
N ALA A 492 -22.53 -12.30 5.13
CA ALA A 492 -23.45 -12.92 6.08
C ALA A 492 -24.08 -11.90 7.04
N ASN A 493 -23.44 -10.74 7.26
CA ASN A 493 -23.88 -9.71 8.20
C ASN A 493 -25.05 -8.87 7.64
N THR A 494 -26.16 -9.53 7.37
CA THR A 494 -27.42 -8.96 6.86
C THR A 494 -28.42 -8.80 8.01
N GLU A 495 -29.32 -7.82 7.88
CA GLU A 495 -30.38 -7.58 8.87
C GLU A 495 -31.23 -8.83 9.13
N GLU A 496 -31.53 -9.62 8.09
CA GLU A 496 -32.27 -10.88 8.24
C GLU A 496 -31.54 -11.91 9.10
N THR A 497 -30.23 -12.04 8.90
CA THR A 497 -29.38 -12.97 9.66
C THR A 497 -29.27 -12.54 11.12
N LEU A 498 -29.08 -11.23 11.35
CA LEU A 498 -29.00 -10.67 12.70
C LEU A 498 -30.32 -10.79 13.44
N LYS A 499 -31.45 -10.49 12.79
CA LYS A 499 -32.79 -10.70 13.38
C LYS A 499 -33.04 -12.15 13.72
N TRP A 500 -32.57 -13.08 12.88
CA TRP A 500 -32.68 -14.50 13.16
C TRP A 500 -31.83 -14.90 14.37
N GLY A 501 -30.57 -14.43 14.45
CA GLY A 501 -29.70 -14.66 15.60
C GLY A 501 -30.28 -14.08 16.90
N PHE A 502 -30.85 -12.88 16.86
CA PHE A 502 -31.51 -12.29 18.03
C PHE A 502 -32.74 -13.09 18.48
N LYS A 503 -33.56 -13.56 17.53
CA LYS A 503 -34.72 -14.44 17.84
C LYS A 503 -34.33 -15.79 18.43
N LEU A 504 -33.12 -16.27 18.16
CA LEU A 504 -32.62 -17.49 18.79
C LEU A 504 -32.39 -17.27 20.30
N LEU A 505 -32.01 -16.05 20.70
CA LEU A 505 -31.78 -15.67 22.09
C LEU A 505 -33.07 -15.18 22.78
N ASP A 506 -33.92 -14.42 22.09
CA ASP A 506 -35.22 -13.93 22.59
C ASP A 506 -36.35 -14.91 22.25
N HIS A 507 -36.33 -16.10 22.86
CA HIS A 507 -37.34 -17.14 22.58
C HIS A 507 -38.75 -16.70 22.99
N GLU A 508 -38.87 -15.93 24.07
CA GLU A 508 -40.15 -15.46 24.61
C GLU A 508 -40.68 -14.20 23.90
N GLY A 509 -39.90 -13.58 23.00
CA GLY A 509 -40.33 -12.42 22.20
C GLY A 509 -40.50 -11.15 23.02
N LYS A 510 -39.72 -10.98 24.10
CA LYS A 510 -39.76 -9.82 25.00
C LYS A 510 -39.14 -8.57 24.36
N GLY A 511 -38.32 -8.72 23.32
CA GLY A 511 -37.52 -7.65 22.73
C GLY A 511 -36.30 -7.26 23.59
N GLN A 512 -36.08 -7.95 24.71
CA GLN A 512 -34.97 -7.78 25.64
C GLN A 512 -34.47 -9.16 26.05
N VAL A 513 -33.18 -9.41 25.87
CA VAL A 513 -32.53 -10.68 26.26
C VAL A 513 -31.81 -10.46 27.59
N PHE A 514 -32.24 -11.17 28.64
CA PHE A 514 -31.54 -11.19 29.92
C PHE A 514 -30.43 -12.24 29.93
N LEU A 515 -29.53 -12.17 30.93
CA LEU A 515 -28.38 -13.08 31.00
C LEU A 515 -28.83 -14.54 31.13
N GLU A 516 -29.89 -14.79 31.90
CA GLU A 516 -30.46 -16.11 32.12
C GLU A 516 -31.02 -16.68 30.81
N ASP A 517 -31.76 -15.86 30.04
CA ASP A 517 -32.31 -16.24 28.74
C ASP A 517 -31.18 -16.60 27.75
N ALA A 518 -30.10 -15.81 27.75
CA ALA A 518 -28.93 -16.06 26.91
C ALA A 518 -28.20 -17.35 27.29
N ILE A 519 -28.05 -17.63 28.60
CA ILE A 519 -27.42 -18.87 29.10
C ILE A 519 -28.24 -20.08 28.66
N GLU A 520 -29.55 -20.06 28.87
CA GLU A 520 -30.43 -21.16 28.49
C GLU A 520 -30.37 -21.44 26.98
N ALA A 521 -30.48 -20.40 26.15
CA ALA A 521 -30.50 -20.53 24.70
C ALA A 521 -29.16 -21.06 24.15
N LEU A 522 -28.04 -20.52 24.62
CA LEU A 522 -26.71 -20.85 24.10
C LEU A 522 -26.17 -22.17 24.64
N GLN A 523 -26.48 -22.55 25.88
CA GLN A 523 -26.16 -23.88 26.40
C GLN A 523 -26.90 -24.96 25.62
N THR A 524 -28.19 -24.76 25.37
CA THR A 524 -29.03 -25.76 24.69
C THR A 524 -28.67 -25.91 23.20
N SER A 525 -28.22 -24.83 22.57
CA SER A 525 -28.00 -24.78 21.11
C SER A 525 -26.55 -25.00 20.68
N LEU A 526 -25.57 -24.52 21.46
CA LEU A 526 -24.17 -24.40 21.06
C LEU A 526 -23.16 -24.93 22.13
N ASP A 527 -23.65 -25.57 23.19
CA ASP A 527 -22.83 -26.18 24.26
C ASP A 527 -21.81 -25.21 24.90
N ILE A 528 -22.17 -23.92 24.97
CA ILE A 528 -21.32 -22.85 25.52
C ILE A 528 -21.45 -22.81 27.05
N THR A 529 -20.36 -22.61 27.80
CA THR A 529 -20.46 -22.57 29.27
C THR A 529 -21.12 -21.28 29.78
N PRO A 530 -21.79 -21.29 30.95
CA PRO A 530 -22.39 -20.08 31.53
C PRO A 530 -21.39 -18.93 31.68
N GLU A 531 -20.13 -19.23 32.02
CA GLU A 531 -19.07 -18.24 32.18
C GLU A 531 -18.72 -17.56 30.85
N GLU A 532 -18.70 -18.33 29.76
CA GLU A 532 -18.45 -17.82 28.42
C GLU A 532 -19.61 -16.98 27.90
N VAL A 533 -20.85 -17.44 28.11
CA VAL A 533 -22.06 -16.67 27.79
C VAL A 533 -22.06 -15.35 28.56
N THR A 534 -21.76 -15.37 29.86
CA THR A 534 -21.68 -14.15 30.69
C THR A 534 -20.65 -13.17 30.15
N ARG A 535 -19.50 -13.67 29.66
CA ARG A 535 -18.47 -12.82 29.06
C ARG A 535 -18.95 -12.19 27.75
N ILE A 536 -19.60 -12.96 26.87
CA ILE A 536 -20.16 -12.44 25.61
C ILE A 536 -21.26 -11.41 25.89
N PHE A 537 -22.15 -11.70 26.85
CA PHE A 537 -23.23 -10.83 27.26
C PHE A 537 -22.72 -9.46 27.73
N LYS A 538 -21.73 -9.44 28.61
CA LYS A 538 -21.09 -8.19 29.08
C LYS A 538 -20.39 -7.41 27.96
N GLN A 539 -19.91 -8.09 26.91
CA GLN A 539 -19.33 -7.40 25.76
C GLN A 539 -20.38 -6.80 24.81
N ALA A 540 -21.64 -7.23 24.91
CA ALA A 540 -22.76 -6.72 24.12
C ALA A 540 -23.57 -5.66 24.88
N ASP A 541 -23.66 -5.74 26.21
CA ASP A 541 -24.32 -4.75 27.06
C ASP A 541 -23.45 -3.50 27.26
N GLN A 542 -23.53 -2.55 26.32
CA GLN A 542 -22.67 -1.36 26.30
C GLN A 542 -22.86 -0.41 27.50
N ASN A 543 -23.95 -0.52 28.26
CA ASN A 543 -24.29 0.41 29.35
C ASN A 543 -24.58 -0.30 30.69
N ASP A 544 -24.19 -1.57 30.87
CA ASP A 544 -24.52 -2.38 32.05
C ASP A 544 -26.02 -2.32 32.42
N LYS A 545 -26.88 -2.34 31.40
CA LYS A 545 -28.35 -2.28 31.57
C LYS A 545 -28.88 -3.54 32.25
N GLY A 546 -28.15 -4.65 32.16
CA GLY A 546 -28.58 -5.99 32.59
C GLY A 546 -29.44 -6.73 31.56
N TYR A 547 -29.64 -6.15 30.36
CA TYR A 547 -30.35 -6.77 29.24
C TYR A 547 -29.79 -6.26 27.90
N ILE A 548 -29.92 -7.08 26.86
CA ILE A 548 -29.47 -6.78 25.49
C ILE A 548 -30.69 -6.50 24.62
N THR A 549 -30.72 -5.33 23.99
CA THR A 549 -31.71 -4.98 22.95
C THR A 549 -31.23 -5.46 21.57
N TYR A 550 -32.12 -5.43 20.56
CA TYR A 550 -31.72 -5.74 19.19
C TYR A 550 -30.63 -4.78 18.70
N GLU A 551 -30.69 -3.50 19.07
CA GLU A 551 -29.69 -2.50 18.72
C GLU A 551 -28.32 -2.82 19.34
N ASP A 552 -28.30 -3.24 20.61
CA ASP A 552 -27.07 -3.65 21.30
C ASP A 552 -26.46 -4.91 20.64
N PHE A 553 -27.31 -5.89 20.32
CA PHE A 553 -26.92 -7.11 19.60
C PHE A 553 -26.38 -6.81 18.21
N GLU A 554 -27.08 -5.96 17.44
CA GLU A 554 -26.67 -5.56 16.10
C GLU A 554 -25.33 -4.82 16.13
N ALA A 555 -25.14 -3.89 17.08
CA ALA A 555 -23.88 -3.18 17.24
C ALA A 555 -22.73 -4.14 17.57
N HIS A 556 -22.96 -5.11 18.45
CA HIS A 556 -21.96 -6.13 18.79
C HIS A 556 -21.64 -7.03 17.59
N ALA A 557 -22.65 -7.53 16.87
CA ALA A 557 -22.49 -8.39 15.71
C ALA A 557 -21.86 -7.68 14.50
N LYS A 558 -22.04 -6.37 14.36
CA LYS A 558 -21.31 -5.54 13.38
C LYS A 558 -19.82 -5.43 13.72
N ARG A 559 -19.47 -5.44 15.01
CA ARG A 559 -18.06 -5.44 15.46
C ARG A 559 -17.41 -6.82 15.30
N LYS A 560 -18.16 -7.91 15.48
CA LYS A 560 -17.70 -9.31 15.27
C LYS A 560 -18.56 -10.05 14.23
N PRO A 561 -18.36 -9.80 12.93
CA PRO A 561 -19.16 -10.37 11.85
C PRO A 561 -19.10 -11.90 11.73
N GLU A 562 -18.11 -12.54 12.35
CA GLU A 562 -17.97 -13.99 12.43
C GLU A 562 -19.24 -14.65 12.99
N TYR A 563 -19.89 -14.01 13.98
CA TYR A 563 -21.14 -14.52 14.57
C TYR A 563 -22.26 -14.65 13.53
N ALA A 564 -22.40 -13.69 12.62
CA ALA A 564 -23.43 -13.75 11.58
C ALA A 564 -23.24 -14.99 10.69
N LYS A 565 -21.99 -15.33 10.34
CA LYS A 565 -21.71 -16.52 9.54
C LYS A 565 -21.91 -17.81 10.33
N ILE A 566 -21.58 -17.83 11.62
CA ILE A 566 -21.86 -18.95 12.53
C ILE A 566 -23.37 -19.23 12.60
N PHE A 567 -24.20 -18.19 12.78
CA PHE A 567 -25.66 -18.35 12.82
C PHE A 567 -26.20 -18.97 11.53
N LEU A 568 -25.69 -18.57 10.36
CA LEU A 568 -26.07 -19.17 9.09
C LEU A 568 -25.66 -20.65 8.98
N LEU A 569 -24.41 -20.98 9.32
CA LEU A 569 -23.93 -22.36 9.30
C LEU A 569 -24.73 -23.25 10.25
N PHE A 570 -25.05 -22.73 11.43
CA PHE A 570 -25.93 -23.40 12.38
C PHE A 570 -27.33 -23.60 11.80
N GLN A 571 -27.94 -22.58 11.21
CA GLN A 571 -29.25 -22.68 10.56
C GLN A 571 -29.25 -23.71 9.40
N GLU A 572 -28.17 -23.78 8.62
CA GLU A 572 -27.99 -24.77 7.56
C GLU A 572 -27.91 -26.19 8.13
N SER A 573 -27.17 -26.39 9.22
CA SER A 573 -27.07 -27.69 9.89
C SER A 573 -28.43 -28.18 10.43
N LEU A 574 -29.25 -27.28 10.97
CA LEU A 574 -30.63 -27.58 11.40
C LEU A 574 -31.53 -27.99 10.23
N LYS A 575 -31.35 -27.37 9.06
CA LYS A 575 -32.11 -27.71 7.84
C LYS A 575 -31.70 -29.07 7.26
N GLN A 576 -30.42 -29.41 7.36
CA GLN A 576 -29.86 -30.67 6.85
C GLN A 576 -30.09 -31.87 7.79
N GLY A 577 -30.59 -31.62 9.02
CA GLY A 577 -30.86 -32.68 10.00
C GLY A 577 -29.61 -33.28 10.62
N THR A 578 -28.46 -32.61 10.50
CA THR A 578 -27.17 -33.05 11.06
C THR A 578 -27.02 -32.72 12.55
N ARG A 579 -27.94 -31.94 13.12
CA ARG A 579 -28.08 -31.72 14.57
C ARG A 579 -29.49 -32.08 15.05
N PRO A 580 -29.63 -32.64 16.26
CA PRO A 580 -30.93 -32.81 16.87
C PRO A 580 -31.56 -31.44 17.12
N ARG A 581 -32.87 -31.31 16.87
CA ARG A 581 -33.66 -30.15 17.32
C ARG A 581 -33.82 -30.25 18.84
N THR A 582 -32.76 -30.00 19.59
CA THR A 582 -32.83 -29.93 21.05
C THR A 582 -33.48 -28.62 21.44
N GLY A 583 -34.66 -28.70 22.06
CA GLY A 583 -35.50 -27.55 22.42
C GLY A 583 -36.42 -27.12 21.28
N HIS A 584 -37.71 -26.91 21.59
CA HIS A 584 -38.70 -26.44 20.64
C HIS A 584 -38.30 -25.08 20.02
N LEU A 585 -37.74 -25.11 18.81
CA LEU A 585 -37.85 -23.99 17.86
C LEU A 585 -39.25 -24.04 17.23
N PRO A 586 -40.16 -23.10 17.55
CA PRO A 586 -41.46 -23.08 16.90
C PRO A 586 -41.29 -22.75 15.41
N PRO A 587 -42.14 -23.32 14.54
CA PRO A 587 -42.06 -23.05 13.11
C PRO A 587 -42.24 -21.54 12.85
N PRO A 588 -41.65 -20.99 11.78
CA PRO A 588 -41.89 -19.60 11.41
C PRO A 588 -43.39 -19.39 11.25
N GLY A 589 -43.96 -18.57 12.14
CA GLY A 589 -45.40 -18.42 12.29
C GLY A 589 -46.08 -18.12 10.96
N LYS A 590 -46.80 -19.10 10.42
CA LYS A 590 -47.91 -18.83 9.51
C LYS A 590 -49.03 -18.28 10.38
N LYS A 591 -49.25 -16.96 10.31
CA LYS A 591 -50.52 -16.38 10.77
C LYS A 591 -51.64 -17.06 9.99
N LYS A 592 -52.42 -17.90 10.67
CA LYS A 592 -53.81 -18.12 10.27
C LYS A 592 -54.62 -17.01 10.92
N ALA A 593 -55.41 -16.34 10.08
CA ALA A 593 -56.46 -15.44 10.52
C ALA A 593 -57.46 -16.22 11.38
N ASP A 594 -57.89 -15.61 12.47
CA ASP A 594 -59.30 -15.40 12.82
C ASP A 594 -59.41 -14.10 13.63
#